data_AF-A0A392S565-F1
#
_entry.id   AF-A0A392S565-F1
#
_cell.length_a   1.000
_cell.length_b   1.000
_cell.length_c   1.000
_cell.angle_alpha   90.00
_cell.angle_beta   90.00
_cell.angle_gamma   90.00
#
_symmetry.space_group_name_H-M   'P 1'
#
loop_
_entity.id
_entity.type
_entity.pdbx_description
1 polymer ?
#
loop_
_entity_poly.entity_id
_entity_poly.type
_entity_poly.pdbx_seq_one_letter_code
_entity_poly.pdbx_strand_id
1 'polypeptide(L)' 'MLVGDGMDATIITGRLNVIDGTGTFQSATVAAVGDGFIAQDIGFQNTAGPEKHQAVALRVGSDQSVINRCKI' A
#
# COMPACT_ATOMS: atom_id res chain seq x y z
N MET A 1 -14.23 -3.18 -0.08
CA MET A 1 -13.66 -3.60 1.21
C MET A 1 -12.67 -4.73 0.96
N LEU A 2 -11.51 -4.70 1.62
CA LEU A 2 -10.44 -5.68 1.55
C LEU A 2 -10.11 -6.14 2.97
N VAL A 3 -10.22 -7.44 3.25
CA VAL A 3 -10.00 -8.00 4.59
C VAL A 3 -9.05 -9.19 4.48
N GLY A 4 -8.02 -9.22 5.32
CA GLY A 4 -7.11 -10.36 5.45
C GLY A 4 -7.36 -11.18 6.72
N ASP A 5 -6.57 -12.22 6.90
CA ASP A 5 -6.60 -13.11 8.08
C ASP A 5 -5.76 -12.55 9.26
N GLY A 6 -5.15 -11.37 9.09
CA GLY A 6 -4.29 -10.71 10.08
C GLY A 6 -3.20 -9.88 9.41
N MET A 7 -2.82 -8.75 10.02
CA MET A 7 -1.87 -7.80 9.44
C MET A 7 -0.47 -8.35 9.15
N ASP A 8 -0.08 -9.43 9.83
CA ASP A 8 1.17 -10.16 9.60
C ASP A 8 0.97 -11.49 8.86
N ALA A 9 -0.28 -11.93 8.65
CA ALA A 9 -0.62 -13.20 8.00
C ALA A 9 -0.95 -13.00 6.51
N THR A 10 -1.66 -11.92 6.16
CA THR A 10 -1.97 -11.55 4.79
C THR A 10 -1.17 -10.31 4.40
N ILE A 11 -0.28 -10.42 3.42
CA ILE A 11 0.60 -9.34 2.98
C ILE A 11 0.51 -9.15 1.47
N ILE A 12 0.22 -7.93 1.03
CA ILE A 12 0.36 -7.49 -0.37
C ILE A 12 1.67 -6.72 -0.50
N THR A 13 2.57 -7.22 -1.35
CA THR A 13 3.93 -6.67 -1.50
C THR A 13 4.24 -6.23 -2.93
N GLY A 14 5.10 -5.22 -3.05
CA GLY A 14 5.60 -4.65 -4.30
C GLY A 14 7.01 -4.08 -4.10
N ARG A 15 7.62 -3.56 -5.17
CA ARG A 15 9.00 -3.02 -5.15
C ARG A 15 9.27 -1.88 -6.13
N LEU A 16 8.22 -1.24 -6.65
CA LEU A 16 8.39 -0.08 -7.56
C LEU A 16 8.93 1.12 -6.78
N ASN A 17 9.76 1.92 -7.44
CA ASN A 17 10.49 3.03 -6.81
C ASN A 17 10.99 4.05 -7.83
N VAL A 18 11.40 5.22 -7.32
CA VAL A 18 11.85 6.35 -8.14
C VAL A 18 13.20 6.11 -8.81
N ILE A 19 14.16 5.46 -8.15
CA ILE A 19 15.48 5.21 -8.74
C ILE A 19 15.41 4.32 -9.97
N ASP A 20 14.54 3.33 -9.96
CA ASP A 20 14.32 2.42 -11.08
C ASP A 20 13.35 2.99 -12.13
N GLY A 21 12.99 4.28 -12.02
CA GLY A 21 12.25 5.04 -13.04
C GLY A 21 10.74 5.15 -12.83
N THR A 22 10.20 4.66 -11.70
CA THR A 22 8.76 4.80 -11.40
C THR A 22 8.51 6.00 -10.50
N GLY A 23 7.80 7.01 -10.99
CA GLY A 23 7.46 8.19 -10.19
C GLY A 23 6.70 7.84 -8.89
N THR A 24 6.87 8.64 -7.84
CA THR A 24 6.33 8.38 -6.50
C THR A 24 4.86 7.97 -6.51
N PHE A 25 4.00 8.69 -7.25
CA PHE A 25 2.56 8.41 -7.33
C PHE A 25 2.23 7.03 -7.91
N GLN A 26 3.03 6.57 -8.86
CA GLN A 26 2.88 5.29 -9.56
C GLN A 26 3.59 4.14 -8.84
N SER A 27 4.48 4.44 -7.89
CA SER A 27 5.25 3.43 -7.14
C SER A 27 4.44 2.65 -6.09
N ALA A 28 3.17 2.99 -5.90
CA ALA A 28 2.31 2.40 -4.87
C ALA A 28 2.07 0.90 -5.11
N THR A 29 2.38 0.05 -4.13
CA THR A 29 2.01 -1.38 -4.15
C THR A 29 0.48 -1.55 -4.25
N VAL A 30 -0.28 -0.76 -3.49
CA VAL A 30 -1.74 -0.66 -3.60
C VAL A 30 -2.16 0.79 -3.74
N ALA A 31 -3.03 1.06 -4.73
CA ALA A 31 -3.67 2.35 -4.93
C ALA A 31 -5.19 2.21 -4.81
N ALA A 32 -5.78 2.74 -3.73
CA ALA A 32 -7.21 2.75 -3.50
C ALA A 32 -7.80 4.11 -3.86
N VAL A 33 -8.68 4.17 -4.87
CA VAL A 33 -9.24 5.42 -5.40
C VAL A 33 -10.77 5.47 -5.33
N GLY A 34 -11.46 4.33 -5.30
CA GLY A 34 -12.91 4.30 -5.16
C GLY A 34 -13.35 4.62 -3.73
N ASP A 35 -14.33 5.52 -3.59
CA ASP A 35 -14.86 5.99 -2.31
C ASP A 35 -15.36 4.86 -1.40
N GLY A 36 -15.25 5.07 -0.09
CA GLY A 36 -15.63 4.06 0.91
C GLY A 36 -14.66 2.88 0.96
N PHE A 37 -13.39 3.06 0.55
CA PHE A 37 -12.40 2.00 0.65
C PHE A 37 -12.15 1.62 2.12
N ILE A 38 -12.35 0.35 2.44
CA ILE A 38 -12.05 -0.21 3.76
C ILE A 38 -10.99 -1.29 3.59
N ALA A 39 -9.90 -1.18 4.35
CA ALA A 39 -8.89 -2.23 4.53
C ALA A 39 -8.88 -2.67 6.00
N GLN A 40 -8.84 -3.98 6.23
CA GLN A 40 -8.79 -4.53 7.58
C GLN A 40 -7.96 -5.81 7.70
N ASP A 41 -7.23 -5.96 8.80
CA ASP A 41 -6.48 -7.20 9.13
C ASP A 41 -5.52 -7.64 8.01
N ILE A 42 -4.84 -6.68 7.36
CA ILE A 42 -3.96 -6.92 6.20
C ILE A 42 -2.74 -6.01 6.18
N GLY A 43 -1.60 -6.52 5.71
CA GLY A 43 -0.36 -5.77 5.50
C GLY A 43 -0.18 -5.30 4.06
N PHE A 44 0.27 -4.05 3.87
CA PHE A 44 0.73 -3.50 2.59
C PHE A 44 2.21 -3.18 2.71
N GLN A 45 3.03 -3.62 1.76
CA GLN A 45 4.47 -3.42 1.85
C GLN A 45 5.07 -3.01 0.51
N ASN A 46 6.06 -2.10 0.56
CA ASN A 46 6.98 -1.89 -0.54
C ASN A 46 8.39 -2.27 -0.08
N THR A 47 9.01 -3.23 -0.78
CA THR A 47 10.29 -3.86 -0.42
C THR A 47 11.47 -3.29 -1.21
N ALA A 48 11.31 -2.13 -1.85
CA ALA A 48 12.36 -1.53 -2.67
C ALA A 48 13.65 -1.23 -1.90
N GLY A 49 13.57 -0.93 -0.59
CA GLY A 49 14.74 -0.62 0.24
C GLY A 49 15.07 0.88 0.27
N PRO A 50 15.82 1.34 1.29
CA PRO A 50 16.11 2.76 1.51
C PRO A 50 16.95 3.40 0.40
N GLU A 51 17.80 2.63 -0.28
CA GLU A 51 18.65 3.07 -1.39
C GLU A 51 17.86 3.44 -2.65
N LYS A 52 16.59 3.02 -2.73
CA LYS A 52 15.72 3.25 -3.88
C LYS A 52 14.88 4.54 -3.79
N HIS A 53 15.10 5.33 -2.74
CA HIS A 53 14.38 6.58 -2.45
C HIS A 53 12.86 6.34 -2.33
N GLN A 54 12.02 7.17 -2.96
CA GLN A 54 10.57 7.08 -2.76
C GLN A 54 10.02 5.78 -3.34
N ALA A 55 9.34 5.01 -2.49
CA ALA A 55 8.70 3.75 -2.82
C ALA A 55 7.45 3.59 -1.94
N VAL A 56 6.27 3.69 -2.53
CA VAL A 56 5.00 3.78 -1.77
C VAL A 56 4.43 2.38 -1.50
N ALA A 57 4.08 2.08 -0.25
CA ALA A 57 3.38 0.84 0.11
C ALA A 57 1.87 0.95 -0.14
N LEU A 58 1.24 2.04 0.31
CA LEU A 58 -0.18 2.30 0.15
C LEU A 58 -0.42 3.75 -0.27
N ARG A 59 -1.24 3.94 -1.30
CA ARG A 59 -1.77 5.26 -1.70
C ARG A 59 -3.29 5.24 -1.63
N VAL A 60 -3.87 6.17 -0.87
CA VAL A 60 -5.33 6.33 -0.74
C VAL A 60 -5.73 7.68 -1.34
N GLY A 61 -6.61 7.62 -2.33
CA GLY A 61 -7.30 8.77 -2.92
C GLY A 61 -8.83 8.60 -2.91
N SER A 62 -9.33 7.78 -1.98
CA SER A 62 -10.74 7.50 -1.72
C SER A 62 -11.27 8.46 -0.67
N ASP A 63 -12.48 9.02 -0.86
CA ASP A 63 -13.21 9.66 0.24
C ASP A 63 -13.75 8.60 1.22
N GLN A 64 -13.96 8.99 2.49
CA GLN A 64 -14.55 8.14 3.54
C GLN A 64 -13.86 6.77 3.72
N SER A 65 -12.54 6.72 3.58
CA SER A 65 -11.78 5.48 3.72
C SER A 65 -11.50 5.07 5.17
N VAL A 66 -11.43 3.77 5.44
CA VAL A 66 -11.03 3.22 6.75
C VAL A 66 -9.88 2.24 6.58
N ILE A 67 -8.81 2.43 7.35
CA ILE A 67 -7.67 1.52 7.43
C ILE A 67 -7.57 1.05 8.88
N ASN A 68 -7.96 -0.21 9.16
CA ASN A 68 -8.15 -0.71 10.51
C ASN A 68 -7.36 -2.00 10.76
N ARG A 69 -6.50 -2.04 11.79
CA ARG A 69 -5.62 -3.21 12.04
C ARG A 69 -4.84 -3.63 10.80
N CYS A 70 -4.30 -2.65 10.09
CA CYS A 70 -3.40 -2.87 8.96
C CYS A 70 -1.97 -2.53 9.36
N LYS A 71 -1.02 -3.14 8.64
CA LYS A 71 0.40 -2.80 8.68
C LYS A 71 0.77 -2.16 7.34
N ILE A 72 1.54 -1.08 7.35
CA ILE A 72 1.99 -0.36 6.15
C ILE A 72 3.51 -0.23 6.21
#